data_AF-A0A920IVL0-F1
#
_entry.id   AF-A0A920IVL0-F1
#
_cell.length_a   1.000
_cell.length_b   1.000
_cell.length_c   1.000
_cell.angle_alpha   90.00
_cell.angle_beta   90.00
_cell.angle_gamma   90.00
#
_symmetry.space_group_name_H-M   'P 1'
#
loop_
_entity.id
_entity.type
_entity.pdbx_description
1 polymer ?
#
loop_
_entity_poly.entity_id
_entity_poly.type
_entity_poly.pdbx_seq_one_letter_code
_entity_poly.pdbx_strand_id
1 'polypeptide(L)' 'MHDGPPYANGDIHLGHAVNKVLKDIVIKYQTLIGYDAPYVPGWDCHGLPIELSIEKTW' A
#
# COMPACT_ATOMS: atom_id res chain seq x y z
N MET A 1 6.94 -10.23 -1.32
CA MET A 1 6.61 -9.15 -2.29
C MET A 1 6.65 -7.81 -1.54
N HIS A 2 7.44 -6.83 -2.00
CA HIS A 2 7.52 -5.52 -1.34
C HIS A 2 6.36 -4.64 -1.79
N ASP A 3 5.54 -4.18 -0.85
CA ASP A 3 4.46 -3.26 -1.15
C ASP A 3 5.01 -1.85 -1.32
N GLY A 4 4.70 -1.19 -2.45
CA GLY A 4 4.91 0.25 -2.56
C GLY A 4 4.04 0.94 -1.51
N PRO A 5 4.62 1.58 -0.48
CA PRO A 5 3.86 2.05 0.66
C PRO A 5 2.92 3.20 0.24
N PRO A 6 1.59 3.10 0.48
CA PRO A 6 0.69 4.22 0.24
C PRO A 6 1.05 5.42 1.14
N TYR A 7 0.84 6.62 0.60
CA TYR A 7 0.99 7.87 1.33
C TYR A 7 -0.06 7.98 2.42
N ALA A 8 0.34 8.31 3.65
CA ALA A 8 -0.55 8.42 4.81
C ALA A 8 -1.25 9.79 4.91
N ASN A 9 -1.86 10.28 3.82
CA ASN A 9 -2.44 11.63 3.73
C ASN A 9 -3.95 11.70 3.44
N GLY A 10 -4.67 10.58 3.49
CA GLY A 10 -6.11 10.55 3.28
C GLY A 10 -6.73 9.14 3.30
N ASP A 11 -8.03 9.08 3.04
CA ASP A 11 -8.80 7.82 3.06
C ASP A 11 -8.44 6.88 1.89
N ILE A 12 -8.58 5.59 2.15
CA ILE A 12 -8.40 4.53 1.16
C ILE A 12 -9.50 4.64 0.09
N HIS A 13 -9.15 5.12 -1.09
CA HIS A 13 -10.03 5.13 -2.26
C HIS A 13 -9.86 3.88 -3.17
N LEU A 14 -10.72 3.74 -4.19
CA LEU A 14 -10.77 2.58 -5.10
C LEU A 14 -9.42 2.22 -5.74
N GLY A 15 -8.56 3.21 -6.01
CA GLY A 15 -7.22 2.97 -6.56
C GLY A 15 -6.32 2.17 -5.62
N HIS A 16 -6.43 2.40 -4.31
CA HIS A 16 -5.74 1.60 -3.30
C HIS A 16 -6.28 0.16 -3.25
N ALA A 17 -7.61 0.00 -3.33
CA ALA A 17 -8.23 -1.32 -3.35
C ALA A 17 -7.76 -2.16 -4.55
N VAL A 18 -7.73 -1.58 -5.76
CA VAL A 18 -7.25 -2.26 -6.96
C VAL A 18 -5.79 -2.70 -6.82
N ASN A 19 -4.91 -1.82 -6.33
CA ASN A 19 -3.49 -2.15 -6.11
C ASN A 19 -3.31 -3.32 -5.12
N LYS A 20 -4.06 -3.32 -4.02
CA LYS A 20 -3.97 -4.35 -2.98
C LYS A 20 -4.55 -5.69 -3.44
N VAL A 21 -5.67 -5.68 -4.17
CA VAL A 21 -6.29 -6.90 -4.71
C VAL A 21 -5.37 -7.61 -5.71
N LEU A 22 -4.72 -6.86 -6.61
CA LEU A 22 -3.77 -7.46 -7.57
C LEU A 22 -2.58 -8.11 -6.86
N LYS A 23 -2.02 -7.46 -5.84
CA LYS A 23 -0.93 -8.03 -5.02
C LYS A 23 -1.37 -9.27 -4.26
N ASP A 24 -2.59 -9.26 -3.71
CA ASP A 24 -3.18 -10.41 -3.01
C ASP A 24 -3.38 -11.63 -3.94
N ILE A 25 -3.83 -11.42 -5.19
CA ILE A 25 -3.95 -12.50 -6.18
C ILE A 25 -2.59 -13.16 -6.46
N VAL A 26 -1.55 -12.35 -6.66
CA VAL A 26 -0.19 -12.86 -6.96
C VAL A 26 0.38 -13.65 -5.79
N ILE A 27 0.22 -13.14 -4.56
CA ILE A 27 0.76 -13.80 -3.36
C ILE A 27 0.02 -15.09 -3.09
N LYS A 28 -1.31 -15.10 -3.17
CA LYS A 28 -2.12 -16.32 -3.02
C LYS A 28 -1.77 -17.35 -4.08
N TYR A 29 -1.57 -16.92 -5.34
CA TYR A 29 -1.12 -17.82 -6.39
C TYR A 29 0.21 -18.48 -6.02
N GLN A 30 1.22 -17.70 -5.63
CA GLN A 30 2.54 -18.23 -5.24
C GLN A 30 2.46 -19.18 -4.03
N THR A 31 1.66 -18.84 -3.02
CA THR A 31 1.42 -19.73 -1.87
C THR A 31 0.76 -21.04 -2.29
N LEU A 32 -0.22 -21.00 -3.20
CA LEU A 32 -0.92 -22.20 -3.70
C LEU A 32 -0.01 -23.14 -4.50
N ILE A 33 0.98 -22.61 -5.20
CA ILE A 33 1.98 -23.41 -5.94
C ILE A 33 3.19 -23.81 -5.08
N GLY A 34 3.11 -23.62 -3.75
CA GLY A 34 4.08 -24.13 -2.78
C GLY A 34 5.26 -23.21 -2.47
N TYR A 35 5.23 -21.95 -2.91
CA TYR A 35 6.28 -20.97 -2.61
C TYR A 35 5.99 -20.25 -1.29
N ASP A 36 7.05 -19.99 -0.52
CA ASP A 36 6.99 -19.10 0.64
C ASP A 36 7.00 -17.63 0.18
N ALA A 37 5.80 -17.04 0.12
CA ALA A 37 5.57 -15.70 -0.42
C ALA A 37 5.01 -14.75 0.65
N PRO A 38 5.82 -14.28 1.61
CA PRO A 38 5.36 -13.35 2.63
C PRO A 38 5.00 -11.97 2.04
N TYR A 39 3.85 -11.45 2.47
CA TYR A 39 3.39 -10.09 2.17
C TYR A 39 3.73 -9.16 3.35
N VAL A 40 4.50 -8.10 3.09
CA VAL A 40 4.81 -7.07 4.10
C VAL A 40 4.26 -5.73 3.59
N PRO A 41 3.13 -5.26 4.16
CA PRO A 41 2.61 -3.92 3.84
C PRO A 41 3.47 -2.84 4.49
N GLY A 42 3.62 -1.70 3.83
CA GLY A 42 4.31 -0.51 4.36
C GLY A 42 3.43 0.74 4.30
N TRP A 43 3.90 1.83 4.90
CA TRP A 43 3.28 3.16 4.84
C TRP A 43 4.35 4.22 4.57
N ASP A 44 4.05 5.19 3.71
CA ASP A 44 4.95 6.31 3.42
C ASP A 44 4.46 7.53 4.20
N CYS A 45 5.24 7.89 5.22
CA CYS A 45 4.88 8.87 6.22
C CYS A 45 5.67 10.18 6.10
N HIS A 46 6.54 10.30 5.09
CA HIS A 46 7.35 11.49 4.85
C HIS A 46 7.02 12.13 3.49
N GLY A 47 7.47 13.38 3.30
CA GLY A 47 7.42 14.08 2.01
C GLY A 47 6.40 15.22 1.92
N LEU A 48 6.57 16.05 0.90
CA LEU A 48 5.80 17.27 0.64
C LEU A 48 4.26 17.10 0.71
N PRO A 49 3.65 15.96 0.28
CA PRO A 49 2.21 15.76 0.43
C PRO A 49 1.71 15.63 1.89
N ILE A 50 2.53 15.14 2.82
CA ILE A 50 2.22 15.13 4.27
C ILE A 50 2.29 16.56 4.82
N GLU A 51 3.35 17.30 4.46
CA GLU A 51 3.59 18.67 4.93
C GLU A 51 2.48 19.62 4.48
N LEU A 52 2.07 19.56 3.21
CA LEU A 52 0.97 20.35 2.66
C LEU A 52 -0.40 20.00 3.27
N SER A 53 -0.59 18.75 3.72
CA SER A 53 -1.83 18.35 4.39
C SER A 53 -1.92 18.92 5.81
N ILE A 54 -0.78 18.99 6.51
CA ILE A 54 -0.69 19.65 7.81
C ILE A 54 -0.90 21.17 7.65
N GLU A 55 -0.24 21.82 6.68
CA GLU A 55 -0.41 23.26 6.41
C GLU A 55 -1.86 23.66 6.08
N LYS A 56 -2.63 22.83 5.37
CA LYS A 56 -4.05 23.09 5.07
C LYS A 56 -4.98 22.99 6.27
N THR A 57 -4.52 22.36 7.36
CA THR A 57 -5.34 22.11 8.56
C THR A 57 -5.20 23.24 9.60
N TRP A 58 -4.19 24.10 9.45
CA TRP A 58 -3.99 25.34 10.21
C TRP A 58 -4.66 26.53 9.52
#